data_AF-A0AAD4NLJ6-F1
#
_entry.id   AF-A0AAD4NLJ6-F1
#
_cell.length_a   1.000
_cell.length_b   1.000
_cell.length_c   1.000
_cell.angle_alpha   90.00
_cell.angle_beta   90.00
_cell.angle_gamma   90.00
#
_symmetry.space_group_name_H-M   'P 1'
#
loop_
_entity.id
_entity.type
_entity.pdbx_description
1 polymer ?
#
loop_
_entity_poly.entity_id
_entity_poly.type
_entity_poly.pdbx_seq_one_letter_code
_entity_poly.pdbx_strand_id
1 'polypeptide(L)' 'MGKTSKDKRDIYYRMAKQEDVSRVVDLCAAPGSWSQVVSKELLHNPEREQTNTDDVKIVAVDLQPMSPLPGVIQLQAFDC' A
#
# COMPACT_ATOMS: atom_id res chain seq x y z
N MET A 1 14.98 20.85 -20.14
CA MET A 1 14.79 19.64 -19.31
C MET A 1 13.43 19.70 -18.64
N GLY A 2 12.53 18.79 -19.02
CA GLY A 2 11.10 18.86 -18.72
C GLY A 2 10.79 18.80 -17.23
N LYS A 3 9.92 19.71 -16.79
CA LYS A 3 9.16 19.54 -15.55
C LYS A 3 8.18 18.40 -15.80
N THR A 4 8.62 17.17 -15.55
CA THR A 4 7.74 16.01 -15.55
C THR A 4 6.68 16.30 -14.50
N SER A 5 5.43 16.45 -14.94
CA SER A 5 4.26 16.39 -14.09
C SER A 5 4.38 15.14 -13.23
N LYS A 6 4.91 15.29 -12.00
CA LYS A 6 5.10 14.20 -11.06
C LYS A 6 3.70 13.68 -10.76
N ASP A 7 3.40 12.54 -11.34
CA ASP A 7 2.17 11.79 -11.09
C ASP A 7 1.97 11.71 -9.58
N LYS A 8 0.83 12.16 -9.04
CA LYS A 8 0.61 12.27 -7.57
C LYS A 8 0.89 10.95 -6.85
N ARG A 9 0.78 9.85 -7.57
CA ARG A 9 1.18 8.49 -7.20
C ARG A 9 2.62 8.40 -6.69
N ASP A 10 3.55 9.10 -7.32
CA ASP A 10 4.97 9.17 -6.97
C ASP A 10 5.22 9.87 -5.63
N ILE A 11 4.33 10.79 -5.22
CA ILE A 11 4.42 11.47 -3.93
C ILE A 11 4.14 10.50 -2.80
N TYR A 12 3.07 9.71 -2.90
CA TYR A 12 2.70 8.73 -1.88
C TYR A 12 3.75 7.63 -1.72
N TYR A 13 4.35 7.16 -2.81
CA TYR A 13 5.47 6.21 -2.75
C TYR A 13 6.69 6.80 -2.01
N ARG A 14 7.04 8.05 -2.31
CA ARG A 14 8.18 8.70 -1.66
C ARG A 14 7.92 8.98 -0.19
N MET A 15 6.70 9.39 0.16
CA MET A 15 6.29 9.55 1.56
C MET A 15 6.37 8.22 2.32
N ALA A 16 5.92 7.10 1.72
CA ALA A 16 6.05 5.78 2.35
C ALA A 16 7.51 5.34 2.59
N LYS A 17 8.44 5.80 1.74
CA LYS A 17 9.88 5.53 1.87
C LYS A 17 10.58 6.50 2.84
N GLN A 18 10.15 7.75 2.93
CA GLN A 18 10.80 8.79 3.74
C GLN A 18 10.22 8.95 5.14
N GLU A 19 8.91 8.74 5.28
CA GLU A 19 8.24 8.69 6.57
C GLU A 19 8.08 7.23 6.96
N ASP A 20 8.24 6.95 8.25
CA ASP A 20 8.19 5.62 8.84
C ASP A 20 6.75 5.05 8.84
N VAL A 21 6.15 4.90 7.65
CA VAL A 21 4.76 4.50 7.47
C VAL A 21 4.60 3.05 7.91
N SER A 22 3.77 2.84 8.93
CA SER A 22 3.38 1.52 9.41
C SER A 22 1.93 1.16 9.06
N ARG A 23 1.09 2.12 8.67
CA ARG A 23 -0.35 1.88 8.47
C ARG A 23 -0.82 2.46 7.14
N VAL A 24 -1.43 1.62 6.30
CA VAL A 24 -1.95 2.01 4.99
C VAL A 24 -3.36 1.48 4.79
N VAL A 25 -4.23 2.33 4.24
CA VAL A 25 -5.57 1.96 3.78
C VAL A 25 -5.66 2.22 2.28
N ASP A 26 -5.98 1.20 1.51
CA ASP A 26 -6.19 1.23 0.05
C ASP A 26 -7.71 1.11 -0.21
N LEU A 27 -8.31 2.14 -0.78
CA LEU A 27 -9.76 2.23 -1.03
C LEU A 27 -10.05 2.01 -2.51
N CYS A 28 -11.14 1.30 -2.81
CA CYS A 28 -11.43 0.81 -4.16
C CYS A 28 -10.25 -0.01 -4.69
N ALA A 29 -9.77 -0.92 -3.84
CA ALA A 29 -8.51 -1.62 -4.03
C ALA A 29 -8.53 -2.66 -5.16
N ALA A 30 -9.70 -3.18 -5.58
CA ALA A 30 -9.77 -4.24 -6.60
C ALA A 30 -9.18 -3.76 -7.94
N PRO A 31 -8.29 -4.53 -8.59
CA PRO A 31 -7.91 -5.92 -8.30
C PRO A 31 -6.76 -6.10 -7.28
N GLY A 32 -6.13 -5.02 -6.79
CA GLY A 32 -5.15 -5.05 -5.70
C GLY A 32 -3.72 -4.63 -6.08
N SER A 33 -3.53 -3.96 -7.23
CA SER A 33 -2.18 -3.62 -7.73
C SER A 33 -1.43 -2.66 -6.79
N TRP A 34 -2.11 -1.68 -6.21
CA TRP A 34 -1.53 -0.75 -5.24
C TRP A 34 -1.11 -1.45 -3.96
N SER A 35 -2.03 -2.24 -3.40
CA SER A 35 -1.78 -3.11 -2.25
C SER A 35 -0.57 -4.04 -2.45
N GLN A 36 -0.34 -4.58 -3.65
CA GLN A 36 0.87 -5.36 -3.95
C GLN A 36 2.15 -4.55 -3.87
N VAL A 37 2.17 -3.35 -4.47
CA VAL A 37 3.37 -2.51 -4.44
C VAL A 37 3.66 -2.04 -3.01
N VAL A 38 2.62 -1.64 -2.26
CA VAL A 38 2.76 -1.23 -0.86
C VAL A 38 3.24 -2.39 0.02
N SER A 39 2.68 -3.60 -0.13
CA SER A 39 3.14 -4.79 0.63
C SER A 39 4.60 -5.13 0.34
N LYS A 40 5.02 -5.03 -0.93
CA LYS A 40 6.43 -5.23 -1.29
C LYS A 40 7.34 -4.18 -0.66
N GLU A 41 6.93 -2.91 -0.69
CA GLU A 41 7.74 -1.81 -0.17
C GLU A 41 7.85 -1.82 1.36
N LEU A 42 6.75 -2.05 2.08
CA LEU A 42 6.73 -1.93 3.54
C LEU A 42 7.21 -3.19 4.28
N LEU A 43 7.03 -4.37 3.69
CA LEU A 43 7.32 -5.66 4.35
C LEU A 43 8.55 -6.37 3.77
N HIS A 44 8.89 -6.13 2.50
CA HIS A 44 9.91 -6.90 1.78
C HIS A 44 11.06 -6.03 1.26
N ASN A 45 11.10 -4.72 1.55
CA ASN A 45 12.20 -3.86 1.14
C ASN A 45 13.36 -3.93 2.14
N PRO A 46 14.53 -4.53 1.77
CA PRO A 46 15.68 -4.63 2.68
C PRO A 46 16.37 -3.30 2.95
N GLU A 47 16.12 -2.25 2.15
CA GLU A 47 16.68 -0.91 2.36
C GLU A 47 15.95 -0.12 3.45
N ARG A 48 14.79 -0.60 3.91
CA ARG A 48 13.99 0.11 4.90
C ARG A 48 14.56 -0.18 6.29
N GLU A 49 15.05 0.85 6.98
CA GLU A 49 15.48 0.80 8.39
C GLU A 49 14.26 0.71 9.33
N GLN A 50 13.36 -0.25 9.08
CA GLN A 50 12.14 -0.42 9.86
C GLN A 50 12.45 -1.23 11.12
N THR A 51 12.27 -0.62 12.29
CA THR A 51 12.58 -1.25 13.58
C THR A 51 11.63 -2.39 13.96
N ASN A 52 10.48 -2.52 13.28
CA ASN A 52 9.55 -3.63 13.49
C ASN A 52 8.57 -3.81 12.31
N THR A 53 8.73 -4.87 11.52
CA THR A 53 7.77 -5.24 10.46
C THR A 53 6.41 -5.69 11.01
N ASP A 54 6.36 -6.14 12.27
CA ASP A 54 5.13 -6.64 12.88
C ASP A 54 4.12 -5.52 13.17
N ASP A 55 4.57 -4.26 13.29
CA ASP A 55 3.67 -3.10 13.43
C ASP A 55 3.07 -2.66 12.08
N VAL A 56 3.58 -3.17 10.95
CA VAL A 56 3.03 -2.81 9.65
C VAL A 56 1.64 -3.44 9.47
N LYS A 57 0.66 -2.63 9.06
CA LYS A 57 -0.72 -3.03 8.79
C LYS A 57 -1.19 -2.38 7.49
N ILE A 58 -1.59 -3.21 6.53
CA ILE A 58 -2.11 -2.78 5.24
C ILE A 58 -3.54 -3.30 5.14
N VAL A 59 -4.50 -2.42 4.93
CA VAL A 59 -5.93 -2.76 4.79
C VAL A 59 -6.40 -2.35 3.40
N ALA A 60 -6.88 -3.31 2.61
CA ALA A 60 -7.46 -3.09 1.29
C ALA A 60 -8.97 -3.24 1.37
N VAL A 61 -9.71 -2.23 0.94
CA VAL A 61 -11.18 -2.18 1.01
C VAL A 61 -11.75 -2.00 -0.39
N ASP A 62 -12.66 -2.88 -0.79
CA ASP A 62 -13.41 -2.77 -2.03
C ASP A 62 -14.79 -3.42 -1.91
N LEU A 63 -15.71 -3.07 -2.82
CA LEU A 63 -16.98 -3.76 -2.99
C LEU A 63 -16.81 -5.07 -3.79
N GLN A 64 -15.88 -5.06 -4.75
CA GLN A 64 -15.55 -6.19 -5.59
C GLN A 64 -14.63 -7.18 -4.85
N PRO A 65 -14.78 -8.50 -5.09
CA PRO A 65 -13.86 -9.48 -4.54
C PRO A 65 -12.46 -9.33 -5.17
N MET A 66 -11.43 -9.68 -4.40
CA MET A 66 -10.04 -9.67 -4.85
C MET A 66 -9.32 -10.95 -4.42
N SER A 67 -8.31 -11.36 -5.19
CA SER A 67 -7.45 -12.49 -4.82
C SER A 67 -6.65 -12.18 -3.55
N PRO A 68 -6.40 -13.16 -2.67
CA PRO A 68 -5.57 -12.97 -1.48
C PRO A 68 -4.18 -12.40 -1.80
N LEU A 69 -3.78 -11.36 -1.07
CA LEU A 69 -2.47 -10.72 -1.18
C LEU A 69 -1.67 -10.92 0.12
N PRO A 70 -0.42 -11.44 0.07
CA PRO A 70 0.40 -11.63 1.25
C PRO A 70 0.66 -10.32 2.02
N GLY A 71 0.47 -10.35 3.34
CA GLY A 71 0.70 -9.19 4.20
C GLY A 71 -0.36 -8.09 4.11
N VAL A 72 -1.48 -8.33 3.40
CA VAL A 72 -2.58 -7.36 3.25
C VAL A 72 -3.86 -7.94 3.84
N ILE A 73 -4.50 -7.17 4.72
CA ILE A 73 -5.83 -7.47 5.24
C ILE A 73 -6.85 -6.99 4.21
N GLN A 74 -7.69 -7.88 3.70
CA GLN A 74 -8.67 -7.56 2.66
C GLN A 74 -10.07 -7.56 3.24
N LEU A 75 -10.77 -6.45 3.10
CA LEU A 75 -12.14 -6.28 3.52
C LEU A 75 -13.02 -6.07 2.29
N GLN A 76 -13.97 -6.96 2.08
CA GLN A 76 -15.04 -6.72 1.13
C GLN A 76 -16.16 -5.95 1.85
N ALA A 77 -16.31 -4.68 1.54
CA ALA A 77 -17.43 -3.89 2.03
C ALA A 77 -18.62 -4.14 1.09
N PHE A 78 -19.77 -4.53 1.61
CA PHE A 78 -20.99 -4.55 0.80
C PHE A 78 -21.73 -3.22 1.05
N ASP A 79 -22.35 -2.67 0.01
CA ASP A 79 -23.32 -1.59 0.21
C ASP A 79 -24.52 -2.21 0.95
N CYS A 80 -24.84 -1.68 2.13
CA CYS A 80 -25.91 -2.17 2.98
C CYS A 80 -27.29 -1.79 2.41
#